data_AF-A0A453CKQ2-F1
#
_entry.id   AF-A0A453CKQ2-F1
#
_cell.length_a   1.000
_cell.length_b   1.000
_cell.length_c   1.000
_cell.angle_alpha   90.00
_cell.angle_beta   90.00
_cell.angle_gamma   90.00
#
_symmetry.space_group_name_H-M   'P 1'
#
loop_
_entity.id
_entity.type
_entity.pdbx_description
1 polymer ?
#
loop_
_entity_poly.entity_id
_entity_poly.type
_entity_poly.pdbx_seq_one_letter_code
_entity_poly.pdbx_strand_id
1 'polypeptide(L)'
;MGANCNGGSSVGGGEEVLVRLLQVVLEGKDEKARREMKGLVSKMLRENSASRGGAIGGDLRKESLYSACNGCLCLLREQFVRAAGGDQSEVTQIARQADNLHWMLDILVERQIAEDFLRTWAMQNELAEMHGKVPAIHRYEVSRVTARLFVGVGKGQILVSKEARSQLLSTWLEPFYEDFGWMRRACKGLDRHLIEEGLANTILTLPLATQQEIFLAWFNRFLNSGEDCPNIQRGFEVWWRRAFWKRSAEPEQPPRLRITAICDNS
;
A
#
# COMPACT_ATOMS: atom_id res chain seq x y z
N MET A 1 -4.75 17.84 59.85
CA MET A 1 -3.42 17.46 59.33
C MET A 1 -3.54 16.02 58.88
N GLY A 2 -3.31 15.61 57.65
CA GLY A 2 -2.94 16.26 56.41
C GLY A 2 -3.21 15.21 55.33
N ALA A 3 -3.75 15.65 54.21
CA ALA A 3 -4.07 14.81 53.07
C ALA A 3 -2.81 14.28 52.37
N ASN A 4 -3.07 13.46 51.35
CA ASN A 4 -2.24 13.15 50.19
C ASN A 4 -1.38 11.87 50.30
N CYS A 5 -1.30 10.98 49.29
CA CYS A 5 -1.52 11.20 47.86
C CYS A 5 -2.11 9.95 47.20
N ASN A 6 -3.18 10.14 46.45
CA ASN A 6 -3.70 9.21 45.46
C ASN A 6 -2.82 9.34 44.19
N GLY A 7 -2.28 8.23 43.69
CA GLY A 7 -1.29 8.29 42.60
C GLY A 7 -1.05 6.93 41.94
N GLY A 8 -2.12 6.27 41.49
CA GLY A 8 -2.02 5.07 40.67
C GLY A 8 -3.12 5.06 39.63
N SER A 9 -2.80 4.65 38.40
CA SER A 9 -3.71 4.35 37.28
C SER A 9 -4.41 5.53 36.57
N SER A 10 -3.65 6.34 35.83
CA SER A 10 -4.20 7.26 34.80
C SER A 10 -3.77 6.92 33.36
N VAL A 11 -2.71 6.11 33.18
CA VAL A 11 -2.14 5.84 31.85
C VAL A 11 -3.01 4.87 31.01
N GLY A 12 -3.64 3.86 31.64
CA GLY A 12 -4.42 2.83 30.93
C GLY A 12 -5.81 3.27 30.46
N GLY A 13 -6.53 4.10 31.22
CA GLY A 13 -7.89 4.49 30.87
C GLY A 13 -8.00 5.33 29.59
N GLY A 14 -7.00 6.17 29.30
CA GLY A 14 -7.00 6.97 28.07
C GLY A 14 -6.75 6.14 26.80
N GLU A 15 -5.98 5.06 26.90
CA GLU A 15 -5.69 4.16 25.77
C GLU A 15 -6.91 3.29 25.45
N GLU A 16 -7.57 2.77 26.48
CA GLU A 16 -8.83 2.03 26.33
C GLU A 16 -9.93 2.87 25.65
N VAL A 17 -10.02 4.17 26.00
CA VAL A 17 -10.95 5.11 25.33
C VAL A 17 -10.61 5.26 23.85
N LEU A 18 -9.33 5.39 23.48
CA LEU A 18 -8.93 5.52 22.07
C LEU A 18 -9.23 4.26 21.26
N VAL A 19 -8.97 3.07 21.83
CA VAL A 19 -9.31 1.79 21.20
C VAL A 19 -10.82 1.68 20.99
N ARG A 20 -11.61 2.08 22.00
CA ARG A 20 -13.06 2.08 21.89
C ARG A 20 -13.57 3.07 20.84
N LEU A 21 -12.96 4.26 20.74
CA LEU A 21 -13.28 5.23 19.70
C LEU A 21 -12.98 4.69 18.30
N LEU A 22 -11.83 4.02 18.11
CA LEU A 22 -11.52 3.34 16.85
C LEU A 22 -12.64 2.35 16.49
N GLN A 23 -13.02 1.47 17.42
CA GLN A 23 -14.07 0.47 17.18
C GLN A 23 -15.42 1.11 16.80
N VAL A 24 -15.85 2.13 17.55
CA VAL A 24 -17.12 2.83 17.27
C VAL A 24 -17.12 3.46 15.89
N VAL A 25 -15.99 4.03 15.45
CA VAL A 25 -15.86 4.60 14.11
C VAL A 25 -15.91 3.51 13.03
N LEU A 26 -15.21 2.39 13.23
CA LEU A 26 -15.18 1.27 12.27
C LEU A 26 -16.57 0.65 12.07
N GLU A 27 -17.37 0.57 13.14
CA GLU A 27 -18.74 0.03 13.12
C GLU A 27 -19.79 1.03 12.62
N GLY A 28 -19.43 2.31 12.51
CA GLY A 28 -20.32 3.39 12.08
C GLY A 28 -21.04 3.11 10.76
N LYS A 29 -22.36 3.32 10.77
CA LYS A 29 -23.25 3.02 9.62
C LYS A 29 -23.41 4.19 8.65
N ASP A 30 -23.52 5.41 9.19
CA ASP A 30 -23.64 6.62 8.37
C ASP A 30 -22.27 7.02 7.81
N GLU A 31 -22.15 7.10 6.49
CA GLU A 31 -20.87 7.37 5.81
C GLU A 31 -20.32 8.76 6.15
N LYS A 32 -21.20 9.77 6.19
CA LYS A 32 -20.80 11.16 6.44
C LYS A 32 -20.32 11.34 7.87
N ALA A 33 -21.10 10.89 8.85
CA ALA A 33 -20.72 10.94 10.26
C ALA A 33 -19.44 10.13 10.50
N ARG A 34 -19.31 8.94 9.90
CA ARG A 34 -18.08 8.14 10.01
C ARG A 34 -16.87 8.90 9.46
N ARG A 35 -16.99 9.54 8.30
CA ARG A 35 -15.91 10.34 7.70
C ARG A 35 -15.47 11.49 8.60
N GLU A 36 -16.43 12.22 9.18
CA GLU A 36 -16.13 13.31 10.12
C GLU A 36 -15.43 12.79 11.38
N MET A 37 -15.93 11.69 11.96
CA MET A 37 -15.34 11.08 13.16
C MET A 37 -13.97 10.47 12.89
N LYS A 38 -13.72 9.87 11.71
CA LYS A 38 -12.38 9.44 11.27
C LYS A 38 -11.39 10.60 11.30
N GLY A 39 -11.79 11.76 10.76
CA GLY A 39 -10.98 12.98 10.76
C GLY A 39 -10.64 13.47 12.17
N LEU A 40 -11.64 13.50 13.06
CA LEU A 40 -11.45 13.88 14.46
C LEU A 40 -10.52 12.92 15.20
N VAL A 41 -10.77 11.61 15.10
CA VAL A 41 -9.95 10.58 15.75
C VAL A 41 -8.51 10.64 15.22
N SER A 42 -8.28 10.72 13.91
CA SER A 42 -6.93 10.90 13.35
C SER A 42 -6.21 12.14 13.90
N LYS A 43 -6.91 13.27 14.02
CA LYS A 43 -6.35 14.49 14.63
C LYS A 43 -5.92 14.24 16.08
N MET A 44 -6.80 13.68 16.90
CA MET A 44 -6.50 13.37 18.30
C MET A 44 -5.35 12.36 18.44
N LEU A 45 -5.29 11.36 17.55
CA LEU A 45 -4.23 10.35 17.58
C LEU A 45 -2.86 10.99 17.31
N ARG A 46 -2.76 11.96 16.39
CA ARG A 46 -1.53 12.73 16.09
C ARG A 46 -1.08 13.61 17.25
N GLU A 47 -2.01 14.36 17.86
CA GLU A 47 -1.73 15.24 19.01
C GLU A 47 -1.21 14.44 20.22
N ASN A 48 -1.78 13.25 20.46
CA ASN A 48 -1.34 12.39 21.57
C ASN A 48 0.06 11.78 21.35
N SER A 49 0.44 11.44 20.11
CA SER A 49 1.80 10.94 19.82
C SER A 49 2.90 11.95 20.07
N ALA A 50 2.64 13.25 19.89
CA ALA A 50 3.61 14.30 20.19
C ALA A 50 3.87 14.47 21.70
N SER A 51 2.93 14.03 22.54
CA SER A 51 2.93 14.31 23.98
C SER A 51 3.47 13.16 24.86
N ARG A 52 3.51 11.92 24.36
CA ARG A 52 3.92 10.74 25.14
C ARG A 52 5.17 10.08 24.54
N GLY A 53 6.35 10.45 25.03
CA GLY A 53 7.64 9.80 24.70
C GLY A 53 7.89 8.48 25.43
N GLY A 54 6.90 7.57 25.53
CA GLY A 54 6.99 6.35 26.32
C GLY A 54 6.77 5.06 25.52
N ALA A 55 7.72 4.11 25.61
CA ALA A 55 7.75 2.87 24.83
C ALA A 55 6.62 1.87 25.15
N ILE A 56 6.19 1.77 26.43
CA ILE A 56 5.27 0.70 26.87
C ILE A 56 3.81 0.91 26.40
N GLY A 57 3.32 2.15 26.34
CA GLY A 57 2.00 2.46 25.77
C GLY A 57 1.98 2.47 24.23
N GLY A 58 3.15 2.44 23.59
CA GLY A 58 3.28 2.36 22.14
C GLY A 58 2.87 1.00 21.58
N ASP A 59 3.25 -0.07 22.26
CA ASP A 59 3.04 -1.45 21.80
C ASP A 59 1.57 -1.89 21.87
N LEU A 60 0.87 -1.63 22.99
CA LEU A 60 -0.56 -1.93 23.11
C LEU A 60 -1.41 -1.19 22.05
N ARG A 61 -1.00 0.03 21.69
CA ARG A 61 -1.64 0.81 20.64
C ARG A 61 -1.34 0.25 19.25
N LYS A 62 -0.12 -0.25 19.00
CA LYS A 62 0.26 -0.93 17.76
C LYS A 62 -0.58 -2.19 17.56
N GLU A 63 -0.67 -3.06 18.57
CA GLU A 63 -1.47 -4.30 18.52
C GLU A 63 -2.95 -4.02 18.26
N SER A 64 -3.51 -3.01 18.93
CA SER A 64 -4.91 -2.61 18.75
C SER A 64 -5.19 -2.13 17.32
N LEU A 65 -4.27 -1.35 16.71
CA LEU A 65 -4.41 -0.89 15.33
C LEU A 65 -4.36 -2.07 14.35
N TYR A 66 -3.47 -3.04 14.55
CA TYR A 66 -3.40 -4.23 13.71
C TYR A 66 -4.59 -5.16 13.90
N SER A 67 -5.08 -5.32 15.12
CA SER A 67 -6.30 -6.07 15.41
C SER A 67 -7.50 -5.47 14.65
N ALA A 68 -7.64 -4.14 14.68
CA ALA A 68 -8.65 -3.43 13.90
C ALA A 68 -8.49 -3.62 12.38
N CYS A 69 -7.26 -3.56 11.85
CA CYS A 69 -6.98 -3.85 10.45
C CYS A 69 -7.39 -5.28 10.07
N ASN A 70 -6.97 -6.26 10.87
CA ASN A 70 -7.29 -7.67 10.64
C ASN A 70 -8.80 -7.92 10.69
N GLY A 71 -9.51 -7.31 11.65
CA GLY A 71 -10.96 -7.38 11.73
C GLY A 71 -11.64 -6.84 10.46
N CYS A 72 -11.23 -5.66 9.97
CA CYS A 72 -11.76 -5.11 8.73
C CYS A 72 -11.43 -5.98 7.51
N LEU A 73 -10.22 -6.56 7.45
CA LEU A 73 -9.79 -7.44 6.37
C LEU A 73 -10.55 -8.77 6.36
N CYS A 74 -10.79 -9.37 7.53
CA CYS A 74 -11.61 -10.57 7.65
C CYS A 74 -13.03 -10.32 7.13
N LEU A 75 -13.66 -9.23 7.56
CA LEU A 75 -15.00 -8.84 7.07
C LEU A 75 -14.99 -8.57 5.56
N LEU A 76 -13.96 -7.90 5.04
CA LEU A 76 -13.81 -7.65 3.61
C LEU A 76 -13.76 -8.96 2.82
N ARG A 77 -12.96 -9.95 3.27
CA ARG A 77 -12.87 -11.26 2.64
C ARG A 77 -14.23 -11.97 2.61
N GLU A 78 -14.92 -12.02 3.75
CA GLU A 78 -16.24 -12.64 3.86
C GLU A 78 -17.25 -12.00 2.90
N GLN A 79 -17.24 -10.67 2.80
CA GLN A 79 -18.13 -9.92 1.91
C GLN A 79 -17.81 -10.17 0.44
N PHE A 80 -16.53 -10.28 0.06
CA PHE A 80 -16.14 -10.65 -1.30
C PHE A 80 -16.63 -12.03 -1.70
N VAL A 81 -16.51 -13.02 -0.80
CA VAL A 81 -17.01 -14.39 -1.05
C VAL A 81 -18.52 -14.36 -1.33
N ARG A 82 -19.28 -13.64 -0.51
CA ARG A 82 -20.75 -13.52 -0.67
C ARG A 82 -21.13 -12.76 -1.93
N ALA A 83 -20.49 -11.62 -2.19
CA ALA A 83 -20.75 -10.80 -3.37
C ALA A 83 -20.42 -11.55 -4.66
N ALA A 84 -19.30 -12.30 -4.70
CA ALA A 84 -18.95 -13.16 -5.82
C ALA A 84 -19.95 -14.31 -6.02
N GLY A 85 -20.63 -14.75 -4.95
CA GLY A 85 -21.75 -15.69 -4.98
C GLY A 85 -23.10 -15.08 -5.42
N GLY A 86 -23.16 -13.79 -5.72
CA GLY A 86 -24.36 -13.09 -6.20
C GLY A 86 -25.14 -12.32 -5.14
N ASP A 87 -24.67 -12.27 -3.88
CA ASP A 87 -25.32 -11.49 -2.83
C ASP A 87 -24.99 -9.99 -2.96
N GLN A 88 -25.90 -9.25 -3.58
CA GLN A 88 -25.77 -7.81 -3.80
C GLN A 88 -25.93 -6.97 -2.51
N SER A 89 -26.40 -7.55 -1.40
CA SER A 89 -26.58 -6.80 -0.14
C SER A 89 -25.24 -6.42 0.52
N GLU A 90 -24.18 -7.19 0.24
CA GLU A 90 -22.85 -7.03 0.83
C GLU A 90 -21.97 -6.02 0.10
N VAL A 91 -22.38 -5.58 -1.09
CA VAL A 91 -21.66 -4.61 -1.93
C VAL A 91 -21.32 -3.30 -1.19
N THR A 92 -22.28 -2.77 -0.42
CA THR A 92 -22.06 -1.54 0.37
C THR A 92 -21.08 -1.76 1.52
N GLN A 93 -20.97 -3.01 1.98
CA GLN A 93 -20.05 -3.40 3.05
C GLN A 93 -18.62 -3.49 2.55
N ILE A 94 -18.39 -3.96 1.32
CA ILE A 94 -17.06 -3.98 0.69
C ILE A 94 -16.43 -2.58 0.70
N ALA A 95 -17.16 -1.59 0.16
CA ALA A 95 -16.69 -0.21 0.12
C ALA A 95 -16.40 0.33 1.53
N ARG A 96 -17.24 -0.01 2.51
CA ARG A 96 -17.02 0.37 3.91
C ARG A 96 -15.76 -0.23 4.52
N GLN A 97 -15.54 -1.54 4.36
CA GLN A 97 -14.36 -2.19 4.95
C GLN A 97 -13.07 -1.73 4.27
N ALA A 98 -13.10 -1.51 2.95
CA ALA A 98 -11.97 -0.94 2.23
C ALA A 98 -11.67 0.52 2.66
N ASP A 99 -12.69 1.37 2.84
CA ASP A 99 -12.55 2.72 3.39
C ASP A 99 -12.02 2.72 4.85
N ASN A 100 -12.41 1.73 5.65
CA ASN A 100 -11.86 1.52 6.99
C ASN A 100 -10.38 1.13 6.94
N LEU A 101 -10.01 0.18 6.09
CA LEU A 101 -8.62 -0.24 5.90
C LEU A 101 -7.75 0.90 5.38
N HIS A 102 -8.24 1.71 4.44
CA HIS A 102 -7.52 2.88 3.95
C HIS A 102 -7.25 3.88 5.07
N TRP A 103 -8.26 4.19 5.90
CA TRP A 103 -8.09 5.09 7.03
C TRP A 103 -7.10 4.56 8.07
N MET A 104 -7.19 3.26 8.40
CA MET A 104 -6.25 2.62 9.31
C MET A 104 -4.82 2.63 8.75
N LEU A 105 -4.66 2.39 7.45
CA LEU A 105 -3.38 2.48 6.77
C LEU A 105 -2.78 3.90 6.87
N ASP A 106 -3.58 4.95 6.71
CA ASP A 106 -3.09 6.32 6.92
C ASP A 106 -2.54 6.53 8.34
N ILE A 107 -3.23 6.03 9.36
CA ILE A 107 -2.76 6.07 10.75
C ILE A 107 -1.45 5.29 10.92
N LEU A 108 -1.34 4.09 10.34
CA LEU A 108 -0.13 3.27 10.42
C LEU A 108 1.06 3.93 9.72
N VAL A 109 0.84 4.57 8.56
CA VAL A 109 1.90 5.27 7.81
C VAL A 109 2.35 6.52 8.54
N GLU A 110 1.42 7.33 9.07
CA GLU A 110 1.75 8.49 9.90
C GLU A 110 2.62 8.10 11.11
N ARG A 111 2.42 6.88 11.64
CA ARG A 111 3.18 6.32 12.75
C ARG A 111 4.43 5.53 12.35
N GLN A 112 4.73 5.41 11.06
CA GLN A 112 5.86 4.63 10.54
C GLN A 112 5.85 3.14 10.97
N ILE A 113 4.65 2.55 11.09
CA ILE A 113 4.44 1.15 11.49
C ILE A 113 3.49 0.43 10.52
N ALA A 114 3.59 0.72 9.22
CA ALA A 114 2.72 0.13 8.19
C ALA A 114 3.30 -1.14 7.55
N GLU A 115 4.50 -1.58 7.95
CA GLU A 115 5.22 -2.68 7.30
C GLU A 115 4.46 -4.02 7.39
N ASP A 116 3.92 -4.36 8.57
CA ASP A 116 3.23 -5.64 8.75
C ASP A 116 1.88 -5.64 8.05
N PHE A 117 1.21 -4.49 8.01
CA PHE A 117 -0.03 -4.33 7.24
C PHE A 117 0.24 -4.56 5.75
N LEU A 118 1.32 -3.98 5.20
CA LEU A 118 1.69 -4.19 3.81
C LEU A 118 1.94 -5.68 3.53
N ARG A 119 2.66 -6.39 4.41
CA ARG A 119 2.91 -7.83 4.24
C ARG A 119 1.60 -8.61 4.25
N THR A 120 0.73 -8.36 5.23
CA THR A 120 -0.59 -9.00 5.29
C THR A 120 -1.41 -8.71 4.03
N TRP A 121 -1.43 -7.47 3.55
CA TRP A 121 -2.13 -7.08 2.32
C TRP A 121 -1.53 -7.76 1.09
N ALA A 122 -0.21 -7.82 0.97
CA ALA A 122 0.46 -8.48 -0.15
C ALA A 122 0.15 -10.00 -0.22
N MET A 123 -0.16 -10.64 0.90
CA MET A 123 -0.49 -12.07 0.95
C MET A 123 -1.96 -12.40 0.58
N GLN A 124 -2.75 -11.41 0.20
CA GLN A 124 -4.19 -11.56 -0.09
C GLN A 124 -4.48 -12.15 -1.49
N ASN A 125 -3.83 -13.27 -1.84
CA ASN A 125 -3.96 -13.88 -3.17
C ASN A 125 -5.40 -14.32 -3.50
N GLU A 126 -6.09 -14.96 -2.54
CA GLU A 126 -7.48 -15.40 -2.71
C GLU A 126 -8.43 -14.21 -2.93
N LEU A 127 -8.21 -13.12 -2.19
CA LEU A 127 -9.00 -11.90 -2.36
C LEU A 127 -8.75 -11.25 -3.72
N ALA A 128 -7.49 -11.20 -4.16
CA ALA A 128 -7.11 -10.71 -5.48
C ALA A 128 -7.69 -11.57 -6.61
N GLU A 129 -7.77 -12.89 -6.45
CA GLU A 129 -8.40 -13.79 -7.42
C GLU A 129 -9.92 -13.58 -7.48
N MET A 130 -10.57 -13.41 -6.32
CA MET A 130 -12.00 -13.10 -6.25
C MET A 130 -12.33 -11.70 -6.76
N HIS A 131 -11.35 -10.79 -6.76
CA HIS A 131 -11.51 -9.40 -7.16
C HIS A 131 -12.31 -9.29 -8.47
N GLY A 132 -11.84 -9.99 -9.52
CA GLY A 132 -12.41 -10.08 -10.87
C GLY A 132 -13.90 -10.45 -10.94
N LYS A 133 -14.44 -11.12 -9.91
CA LYS A 133 -15.81 -11.63 -9.87
C LYS A 133 -16.83 -10.61 -9.36
N VAL A 134 -16.38 -9.53 -8.70
CA VAL A 134 -17.23 -8.46 -8.20
C VAL A 134 -17.18 -7.28 -9.18
N PRO A 135 -18.30 -6.64 -9.56
CA PRO A 135 -18.26 -5.47 -10.46
C PRO A 135 -17.40 -4.33 -9.90
N ALA A 136 -16.56 -3.73 -10.75
CA ALA A 136 -15.57 -2.70 -10.35
C ALA A 136 -16.17 -1.51 -9.58
N ILE A 137 -17.39 -1.09 -9.89
CA ILE A 137 -18.14 -0.03 -9.17
C ILE A 137 -18.31 -0.32 -7.67
N HIS A 138 -18.24 -1.59 -7.25
CA HIS A 138 -18.43 -2.03 -5.87
C HIS A 138 -17.12 -2.35 -5.14
N ARG A 139 -16.02 -2.54 -5.89
CA ARG A 139 -14.73 -3.00 -5.34
C ARG A 139 -13.58 -2.01 -5.48
N TYR A 140 -13.71 -0.94 -6.26
CA TYR A 140 -12.60 0.00 -6.53
C TYR A 140 -11.98 0.62 -5.27
N GLU A 141 -12.72 0.68 -4.16
CA GLU A 141 -12.21 1.11 -2.85
C GLU A 141 -11.09 0.19 -2.33
N VAL A 142 -11.10 -1.10 -2.65
CA VAL A 142 -9.99 -2.04 -2.37
C VAL A 142 -8.73 -1.61 -3.11
N SER A 143 -8.88 -1.27 -4.39
CA SER A 143 -7.78 -0.75 -5.20
C SER A 143 -7.22 0.58 -4.68
N ARG A 144 -8.01 1.38 -3.95
CA ARG A 144 -7.50 2.58 -3.26
C ARG A 144 -6.58 2.24 -2.09
N VAL A 145 -6.82 1.16 -1.36
CA VAL A 145 -5.90 0.67 -0.31
C VAL A 145 -4.55 0.30 -0.95
N THR A 146 -4.58 -0.44 -2.07
CA THR A 146 -3.38 -0.76 -2.83
C THR A 146 -2.68 0.50 -3.37
N ALA A 147 -3.44 1.46 -3.91
CA ALA A 147 -2.90 2.75 -4.36
C ALA A 147 -2.11 3.45 -3.25
N ARG A 148 -2.68 3.48 -2.04
CA ARG A 148 -2.06 4.09 -0.87
C ARG A 148 -0.76 3.38 -0.45
N LEU A 149 -0.69 2.06 -0.59
CA LEU A 149 0.52 1.27 -0.36
C LEU A 149 1.60 1.57 -1.40
N PHE A 150 1.25 1.65 -2.70
CA PHE A 150 2.19 2.06 -3.74
C PHE A 150 2.76 3.45 -3.48
N VAL A 151 1.92 4.41 -3.09
CA VAL A 151 2.37 5.75 -2.68
C VAL A 151 3.30 5.67 -1.48
N GLY A 152 2.93 4.88 -0.46
CA GLY A 152 3.71 4.73 0.76
C GLY A 152 5.11 4.15 0.50
N VAL A 153 5.20 3.09 -0.29
CA VAL A 153 6.48 2.48 -0.70
C VAL A 153 7.27 3.43 -1.60
N GLY A 154 6.63 3.98 -2.64
CA GLY A 154 7.27 4.84 -3.63
C GLY A 154 7.82 6.16 -3.05
N LYS A 155 7.23 6.65 -1.95
CA LYS A 155 7.75 7.81 -1.18
C LYS A 155 8.71 7.44 -0.05
N GLY A 156 8.97 6.15 0.19
CA GLY A 156 9.77 5.69 1.32
C GLY A 156 9.11 5.89 2.70
N GLN A 157 7.79 6.08 2.75
CA GLN A 157 7.02 6.14 4.00
C GLN A 157 6.74 4.75 4.59
N ILE A 158 6.81 3.72 3.74
CA ILE A 158 6.69 2.31 4.14
C ILE A 158 7.95 1.60 3.66
N LEU A 159 8.80 1.25 4.62
CA LEU A 159 10.04 0.52 4.36
C LEU A 159 9.79 -0.96 4.55
N VAL A 160 9.93 -1.73 3.48
CA VAL A 160 9.70 -3.19 3.46
C VAL A 160 10.74 -3.89 2.60
N SER A 161 10.89 -5.20 2.79
CA SER A 161 11.86 -5.98 2.03
C SER A 161 11.53 -5.99 0.53
N LYS A 162 12.51 -6.39 -0.28
CA LYS A 162 12.32 -6.55 -1.73
C LYS A 162 11.21 -7.56 -2.03
N GLU A 163 11.17 -8.65 -1.27
CA GLU A 163 10.21 -9.75 -1.41
C GLU A 163 8.79 -9.26 -1.14
N ALA A 164 8.59 -8.45 -0.10
CA ALA A 164 7.28 -7.87 0.20
C ALA A 164 6.79 -6.92 -0.90
N ARG A 165 7.68 -6.13 -1.52
CA ARG A 165 7.35 -5.25 -2.66
C ARG A 165 7.01 -6.05 -3.91
N SER A 166 7.79 -7.09 -4.19
CA SER A 166 7.50 -8.02 -5.29
C SER A 166 6.14 -8.70 -5.10
N GLN A 167 5.86 -9.19 -3.88
CA GLN A 167 4.60 -9.84 -3.55
C GLN A 167 3.41 -8.87 -3.69
N LEU A 168 3.55 -7.64 -3.22
CA LEU A 168 2.51 -6.61 -3.36
C LEU A 168 2.15 -6.40 -4.83
N LEU A 169 3.16 -6.24 -5.70
CA LEU A 169 2.95 -6.05 -7.13
C LEU A 169 2.39 -7.32 -7.80
N SER A 170 2.92 -8.50 -7.50
CA SER A 170 2.42 -9.75 -8.10
C SER A 170 0.96 -10.03 -7.76
N THR A 171 0.54 -9.71 -6.54
CA THR A 171 -0.82 -9.97 -6.07
C THR A 171 -1.81 -8.90 -6.55
N TRP A 172 -1.42 -7.63 -6.54
CA TRP A 172 -2.39 -6.52 -6.68
C TRP A 172 -2.26 -5.67 -7.93
N LEU A 173 -1.19 -5.79 -8.72
CA LEU A 173 -1.00 -4.90 -9.87
C LEU A 173 -2.12 -5.06 -10.91
N GLU A 174 -2.52 -6.30 -11.19
CA GLU A 174 -3.59 -6.57 -12.16
C GLU A 174 -4.97 -6.09 -11.65
N PRO A 175 -5.44 -6.47 -10.43
CA PRO A 175 -6.64 -5.87 -9.81
C PRO A 175 -6.64 -4.34 -9.82
N PHE A 176 -5.49 -3.73 -9.50
CA PHE A 176 -5.34 -2.28 -9.47
C PHE A 176 -5.52 -1.64 -10.86
N TYR A 177 -4.98 -2.26 -11.91
CA TYR A 177 -5.17 -1.79 -13.29
C TYR A 177 -6.63 -1.87 -13.73
N GLU A 178 -7.34 -2.95 -13.40
CA GLU A 178 -8.76 -3.12 -13.76
C GLU A 178 -9.66 -2.03 -13.17
N ASP A 179 -9.33 -1.55 -11.97
CA ASP A 179 -10.15 -0.59 -11.23
C ASP A 179 -9.70 0.86 -11.42
N PHE A 180 -8.55 1.14 -12.03
CA PHE A 180 -7.98 2.49 -12.08
C PHE A 180 -8.93 3.50 -12.75
N GLY A 181 -9.56 3.13 -13.87
CA GLY A 181 -10.59 3.95 -14.52
C GLY A 181 -11.80 4.23 -13.63
N TRP A 182 -12.19 3.30 -12.75
CA TRP A 182 -13.26 3.50 -11.77
C TRP A 182 -12.83 4.41 -10.62
N MET A 183 -11.65 4.19 -10.04
CA MET A 183 -11.10 5.08 -9.01
C MET A 183 -11.07 6.52 -9.51
N ARG A 184 -10.60 6.74 -10.74
CA ARG A 184 -10.53 8.06 -11.37
C ARG A 184 -11.90 8.74 -11.50
N ARG A 185 -12.94 8.00 -11.90
CA ARG A 185 -14.29 8.54 -12.14
C ARG A 185 -15.08 8.73 -10.85
N ALA A 186 -14.93 7.81 -9.90
CA ALA A 186 -15.74 7.77 -8.68
C ALA A 186 -15.15 8.61 -7.53
N CYS A 187 -13.82 8.79 -7.48
CA CYS A 187 -13.16 9.48 -6.37
C CYS A 187 -12.92 10.97 -6.68
N LYS A 188 -13.81 11.83 -6.17
CA LYS A 188 -13.60 13.28 -6.23
C LYS A 188 -12.31 13.67 -5.48
N GLY A 189 -11.41 14.37 -6.16
CA GLY A 189 -10.15 14.85 -5.56
C GLY A 189 -9.05 13.79 -5.45
N LEU A 190 -9.17 12.64 -6.14
CA LEU A 190 -8.09 11.66 -6.22
C LEU A 190 -6.85 12.28 -6.89
N ASP A 191 -5.74 12.31 -6.16
CA ASP A 191 -4.44 12.71 -6.72
C ASP A 191 -3.85 11.57 -7.55
N ARG A 192 -4.20 11.58 -8.84
CA ARG A 192 -3.77 10.55 -9.81
C ARG A 192 -2.26 10.55 -10.01
N HIS A 193 -1.65 11.73 -10.11
CA HIS A 193 -0.20 11.86 -10.30
C HIS A 193 0.55 11.26 -9.13
N LEU A 194 0.09 11.50 -7.91
CA LEU A 194 0.67 10.90 -6.72
C LEU A 194 0.66 9.37 -6.78
N ILE A 195 -0.46 8.78 -7.21
CA ILE A 195 -0.61 7.32 -7.32
C ILE A 195 0.29 6.76 -8.43
N GLU A 196 0.30 7.39 -9.60
CA GLU A 196 1.14 7.00 -10.74
C GLU A 196 2.63 7.07 -10.39
N GLU A 197 3.07 8.15 -9.75
CA GLU A 197 4.45 8.29 -9.25
C GLU A 197 4.77 7.25 -8.18
N GLY A 198 3.85 6.99 -7.25
CA GLY A 198 3.98 5.97 -6.22
C GLY A 198 4.17 4.57 -6.80
N LEU A 199 3.34 4.19 -7.77
CA LEU A 199 3.43 2.92 -8.48
C LEU A 199 4.74 2.81 -9.26
N ALA A 200 5.08 3.83 -10.07
CA ALA A 200 6.31 3.87 -10.84
C ALA A 200 7.55 3.72 -9.94
N ASN A 201 7.62 4.46 -8.84
CA ASN A 201 8.72 4.39 -7.89
C ASN A 201 8.80 3.04 -7.19
N THR A 202 7.65 2.43 -6.87
CA THR A 202 7.60 1.08 -6.29
C THR A 202 8.19 0.05 -7.26
N ILE A 203 7.77 0.06 -8.54
CA ILE A 203 8.30 -0.83 -9.59
C ILE A 203 9.81 -0.62 -9.77
N LEU A 204 10.27 0.63 -9.83
CA LEU A 204 11.68 0.99 -10.01
C LEU A 204 12.61 0.51 -8.90
N THR A 205 12.07 -0.03 -7.81
CA THR A 205 12.85 -0.60 -6.70
C THR A 205 13.08 -2.11 -6.83
N LEU A 206 12.46 -2.77 -7.81
CA LEU A 206 12.62 -4.20 -8.11
C LEU A 206 13.90 -4.49 -8.92
N PRO A 207 14.28 -5.76 -9.16
CA PRO A 207 15.35 -6.09 -10.11
C PRO A 207 15.01 -5.65 -11.54
N LEU A 208 16.03 -5.31 -12.33
CA LEU A 208 15.85 -4.83 -13.72
C LEU A 208 15.03 -5.76 -14.61
N ALA A 209 15.19 -7.09 -14.44
CA ALA A 209 14.41 -8.08 -15.20
C ALA A 209 12.91 -7.99 -14.87
N THR A 210 12.55 -7.94 -13.60
CA THR A 210 11.15 -7.79 -13.17
C THR A 210 10.59 -6.42 -13.56
N GLN A 211 11.41 -5.36 -13.49
CA GLN A 211 11.01 -4.04 -14.01
C GLN A 211 10.64 -4.12 -15.50
N GLN A 212 11.47 -4.78 -16.31
CA GLN A 212 11.23 -4.95 -17.75
C GLN A 212 9.90 -5.65 -18.01
N GLU A 213 9.63 -6.77 -17.35
CA GLU A 213 8.38 -7.53 -17.50
C GLU A 213 7.16 -6.64 -17.22
N ILE A 214 7.17 -5.94 -16.08
CA ILE A 214 6.06 -5.06 -15.67
C ILE A 214 5.89 -3.89 -16.64
N PHE A 215 6.99 -3.24 -17.04
CA PHE A 215 6.95 -2.08 -17.91
C PHE A 215 6.47 -2.42 -19.33
N LEU A 216 6.87 -3.57 -19.89
CA LEU A 216 6.39 -4.02 -21.19
C LEU A 216 4.90 -4.41 -21.13
N ALA A 217 4.47 -5.10 -20.07
CA ALA A 217 3.06 -5.41 -19.85
C ALA A 217 2.21 -4.14 -19.69
N TRP A 218 2.69 -3.17 -18.91
CA TRP A 218 2.07 -1.85 -18.78
C TRP A 218 1.98 -1.14 -20.13
N PHE A 219 3.05 -1.12 -20.93
CA PHE A 219 3.07 -0.43 -22.22
C PHE A 219 1.98 -0.98 -23.15
N ASN A 220 1.87 -2.31 -23.25
CA ASN A 220 0.79 -2.95 -24.00
C ASN A 220 -0.59 -2.58 -23.44
N ARG A 221 -0.79 -2.63 -22.12
CA ARG A 221 -2.07 -2.25 -21.50
C ARG A 221 -2.43 -0.79 -21.78
N PHE A 222 -1.49 0.13 -21.61
CA PHE A 222 -1.69 1.56 -21.78
C PHE A 222 -2.16 1.90 -23.20
N LEU A 223 -1.58 1.25 -24.22
CA LEU A 223 -2.02 1.39 -25.62
C LEU A 223 -3.45 0.89 -25.86
N ASN A 224 -3.94 -0.06 -25.06
CA ASN A 224 -5.25 -0.68 -25.22
C ASN A 224 -6.35 -0.12 -24.29
N SER A 225 -5.96 0.56 -23.20
CA SER A 225 -6.90 1.06 -22.16
C SER A 225 -6.85 2.59 -21.99
N GLY A 226 -5.86 3.25 -22.62
CA GLY A 226 -5.68 4.69 -22.58
C GLY A 226 -5.73 5.25 -21.16
N GLU A 227 -6.64 6.19 -20.97
CA GLU A 227 -6.79 7.01 -19.77
C GLU A 227 -7.34 6.25 -18.54
N ASP A 228 -7.84 5.02 -18.73
CA ASP A 228 -8.25 4.11 -17.65
C ASP A 228 -7.09 3.25 -17.11
N CYS A 229 -5.88 3.40 -17.66
CA CYS A 229 -4.65 2.82 -17.16
C CYS A 229 -3.78 3.92 -16.49
N PRO A 230 -3.11 3.66 -15.36
CA PRO A 230 -2.20 4.63 -14.75
C PRO A 230 -1.04 4.98 -15.69
N ASN A 231 -0.74 6.26 -15.83
CA ASN A 231 0.37 6.72 -16.64
C ASN A 231 1.70 6.66 -15.86
N ILE A 232 2.40 5.54 -15.97
CA ILE A 232 3.74 5.36 -15.37
C ILE A 232 4.89 5.59 -16.36
N GLN A 233 4.67 6.40 -17.41
CA GLN A 233 5.67 6.71 -18.44
C GLN A 233 6.98 7.24 -17.86
N ARG A 234 6.92 8.14 -16.87
CA ARG A 234 8.12 8.67 -16.21
C ARG A 234 8.95 7.55 -15.56
N GLY A 235 8.29 6.54 -15.00
CA GLY A 235 8.94 5.34 -14.48
C GLY A 235 9.62 4.53 -15.57
N PHE A 236 8.92 4.32 -16.68
CA PHE A 236 9.44 3.64 -17.87
C PHE A 236 10.72 4.32 -18.41
N GLU A 237 10.72 5.65 -18.55
CA GLU A 237 11.87 6.42 -19.03
C GLU A 237 13.10 6.29 -18.11
N VAL A 238 12.88 6.20 -16.79
CA VAL A 238 13.95 5.96 -15.82
C VAL A 238 14.52 4.55 -15.98
N TRP A 239 13.67 3.53 -16.08
CA TRP A 239 14.11 2.16 -16.33
C TRP A 239 14.85 2.04 -17.66
N TRP A 240 14.32 2.63 -18.74
CA TRP A 240 14.93 2.60 -20.08
C TRP A 240 16.37 3.11 -20.06
N ARG A 241 16.61 4.28 -19.45
CA ARG A 241 17.96 4.81 -19.28
C ARG A 241 18.85 3.85 -18.48
N ARG A 242 18.35 3.25 -17.39
CA ARG A 242 19.12 2.30 -16.58
C ARG A 242 19.46 1.01 -17.34
N ALA A 243 18.54 0.52 -18.18
CA ALA A 243 18.67 -0.73 -18.91
C ALA A 243 19.62 -0.61 -20.12
N PHE A 244 19.58 0.50 -20.86
CA PHE A 244 20.30 0.63 -22.13
C PHE A 244 21.55 1.54 -22.07
N TRP A 245 21.60 2.53 -21.17
CA TRP A 245 22.71 3.49 -21.13
C TRP A 245 24.01 2.91 -20.57
N LYS A 246 23.95 1.88 -19.71
CA LYS A 246 25.17 1.19 -19.23
C LYS A 246 25.78 0.24 -20.28
N ARG A 247 25.00 -0.24 -21.25
CA ARG A 247 25.50 -1.12 -22.32
C ARG A 247 26.25 -0.37 -23.43
N SER A 248 26.10 0.95 -23.51
CA SER A 248 26.73 1.80 -24.53
C SER A 248 28.04 2.45 -24.06
N ALA A 249 28.42 2.25 -22.79
CA ALA A 249 29.60 2.88 -22.16
C ALA A 249 30.72 1.89 -21.78
N GLU A 250 30.63 0.62 -22.16
CA GLU A 250 31.81 -0.26 -22.16
C GLU A 250 32.64 0.07 -23.42
N PRO A 251 33.86 0.62 -23.29
CA PRO A 251 34.77 0.63 -24.42
C PRO A 251 35.11 -0.82 -24.74
N GLU A 252 34.96 -1.25 -25.99
CA GLU A 252 35.54 -2.48 -26.49
C GLU A 252 37.02 -2.52 -26.04
N GLN A 253 37.38 -3.49 -25.19
CA GLN A 253 38.79 -3.73 -24.92
C GLN A 253 39.44 -4.14 -26.24
N PRO A 254 40.47 -3.43 -26.74
CA PRO A 254 41.16 -3.85 -27.93
C PRO A 254 41.76 -5.24 -27.70
N PRO A 255 41.80 -6.11 -28.73
CA PRO A 255 42.23 -7.49 -28.56
C PRO A 255 43.63 -7.53 -27.97
N ARG A 256 43.78 -8.20 -26.81
CA ARG A 256 45.09 -8.45 -26.20
C ARG A 256 45.90 -9.34 -27.14
N LEU A 257 46.78 -8.72 -27.92
CA LEU A 257 47.82 -9.43 -28.68
C LEU A 257 48.67 -10.21 -27.69
N ARG A 258 48.57 -11.55 -27.71
CA ARG A 258 49.52 -12.43 -27.03
C ARG A 258 50.80 -12.42 -27.85
N ILE A 259 51.82 -11.71 -27.36
CA ILE A 259 53.18 -11.85 -27.87
C ILE A 259 53.73 -13.16 -27.30
N THR A 260 53.78 -14.20 -28.12
CA THR A 260 54.51 -15.43 -27.82
C THR A 260 56.00 -15.11 -28.01
N ALA A 261 56.76 -15.04 -26.91
CA ALA A 261 58.21 -15.01 -26.99
C ALA A 261 58.70 -16.39 -27.46
N ILE A 262 59.26 -16.44 -28.68
CA ILE A 262 60.08 -17.56 -29.14
C ILE A 262 61.46 -17.32 -28.54
N CYS A 263 61.83 -18.12 -27.55
CA CYS A 263 63.20 -18.19 -27.07
C CYS A 263 63.96 -19.16 -27.98
N ASP A 264 64.67 -18.62 -28.97
CA ASP A 264 65.79 -19.31 -29.61
C ASP A 264 67.06 -19.05 -28.79
N ASN A 265 67.78 -20.13 -28.47
CA ASN A 265 69.25 -20.26 -28.53
C ASN A 265 69.65 -21.59 -27.85
N SER A 266 70.16 -22.54 -28.65
CA SER A 266 71.59 -22.82 -28.90
C SER A 266 72.22 -23.70 -27.82
#